data_AF-A0A5R9CZB0-F1
#
_entry.id   AF-A0A5R9CZB0-F1
#
_cell.length_a   1.000
_cell.length_b   1.000
_cell.length_c   1.000
_cell.angle_alpha   90.00
_cell.angle_beta   90.00
_cell.angle_gamma   90.00
#
_symmetry.space_group_name_H-M   'P 1'
#
loop_
_entity.id
_entity.type
_entity.pdbx_description
1 polymer ?
#
loop_
_entity_poly.entity_id
_entity_poly.type
_entity_poly.pdbx_seq_one_letter_code
_entity_poly.pdbx_strand_id
1 'polypeptide(L)'
;MKKHIIMALALGLLVGMVGLGNQTGQAKTTYRRLSRDFYKDASDSNIFRNHFYRLNKKTTVKIYYSAKSDSRTIVKKLALPKGTVIFSLYQDWNSKHVVGAGDFSADLSYHLKRKTATKAVYGTGRIKFDFKLPTSRLTRVKRPAYALPLGNGTLLTGGLKAISALPTRKSNALKITSDGWLEYYQYHGYRYPDPDPDSSGKMLTIPYATKPNSAVKINKALTKGANVYLYSSKKLAGVTQKKVRTSGAYKYRLTVHNNHTPVGYEDTAYGNDYAASSIYTVGGKPFYTVVAQGGD
;
A
#
# COMPACT_ATOMS: atom_id res chain seq x y z
N MET A 1 27.80 22.06 -51.92
CA MET A 1 28.57 21.60 -50.75
C MET A 1 28.82 20.09 -50.87
N LYS A 2 30.11 19.73 -50.79
CA LYS A 2 30.79 18.41 -50.69
C LYS A 2 29.91 17.17 -50.36
N LYS A 3 29.90 16.13 -51.23
CA LYS A 3 30.67 14.82 -51.20
C LYS A 3 30.34 13.94 -49.98
N HIS A 4 30.24 12.61 -49.98
CA HIS A 4 30.03 11.45 -50.89
C HIS A 4 30.14 10.17 -49.99
N ILE A 5 29.92 8.97 -50.57
CA ILE A 5 30.31 7.59 -50.10
C ILE A 5 29.16 6.84 -49.38
N ILE A 6 28.47 5.80 -49.91
CA ILE A 6 28.77 4.52 -50.63
C ILE A 6 29.33 3.39 -49.74
N MET A 7 28.57 2.27 -49.65
CA MET A 7 28.92 0.82 -49.67
C MET A 7 27.98 0.04 -48.70
N ALA A 8 27.11 -0.89 -49.14
CA ALA A 8 27.36 -2.26 -49.66
C ALA A 8 27.99 -3.16 -48.56
N LEU A 9 27.65 -4.42 -48.28
CA LEU A 9 26.90 -5.50 -48.93
C LEU A 9 26.88 -6.67 -47.90
N ALA A 10 25.86 -7.52 -47.83
CA ALA A 10 26.01 -8.99 -47.65
C ALA A 10 24.65 -9.70 -47.57
N LEU A 11 24.35 -10.44 -48.64
CA LEU A 11 23.37 -11.52 -48.71
C LEU A 11 23.97 -12.77 -48.05
N GLY A 12 23.18 -13.56 -47.32
CA GLY A 12 23.65 -14.83 -46.75
C GLY A 12 22.56 -15.71 -46.13
N LEU A 13 21.95 -16.54 -46.97
CA LEU A 13 21.48 -17.93 -46.77
C LEU A 13 20.46 -18.31 -45.66
N LEU A 14 19.50 -19.11 -46.14
CA LEU A 14 18.44 -19.85 -45.48
C LEU A 14 18.93 -20.98 -44.53
N VAL A 15 17.96 -21.43 -43.72
CA VAL A 15 17.81 -22.73 -43.02
C VAL A 15 18.29 -22.79 -41.56
N GLY A 16 17.30 -22.89 -40.66
CA GLY A 16 17.51 -23.23 -39.25
C GLY A 16 16.30 -22.98 -38.38
N MET A 17 15.11 -23.50 -38.74
CA MET A 17 14.02 -23.66 -37.76
C MET A 17 14.44 -24.74 -36.76
N VAL A 18 14.89 -24.33 -35.58
CA VAL A 18 14.87 -25.18 -34.38
C VAL A 18 14.40 -24.32 -33.22
N GLY A 19 13.34 -24.80 -32.57
CA GLY A 19 12.44 -24.04 -31.71
C GLY A 19 13.12 -23.21 -30.62
N LEU A 20 13.02 -21.90 -30.74
CA LEU A 20 13.12 -20.99 -29.61
C LEU A 20 11.72 -20.84 -29.05
N GLY A 21 11.44 -21.56 -27.96
CA GLY A 21 10.28 -21.27 -27.14
C GLY A 21 10.26 -19.78 -26.82
N ASN A 22 9.17 -19.11 -27.17
CA ASN A 22 8.92 -17.71 -26.87
C ASN A 22 8.92 -17.49 -25.35
N GLN A 23 10.10 -17.40 -24.73
CA GLN A 23 10.26 -16.63 -23.51
C GLN A 23 10.42 -15.18 -23.95
N THR A 24 9.29 -14.52 -24.17
CA THR A 24 9.25 -13.06 -24.20
C THR A 24 9.71 -12.58 -22.82
N GLY A 25 11.01 -12.30 -22.69
CA GLY A 25 11.55 -11.65 -21.50
C GLY A 25 10.91 -10.27 -21.39
N GLN A 26 10.02 -10.08 -20.41
CA GLN A 26 9.49 -8.76 -20.12
C GLN A 26 10.64 -7.84 -19.72
N ALA A 27 10.74 -6.69 -20.39
CA ALA A 27 11.71 -5.66 -20.04
C ALA A 27 11.50 -5.23 -18.58
N LYS A 28 12.61 -5.07 -17.84
CA LYS A 28 12.56 -4.59 -16.45
C LYS A 28 12.08 -3.15 -16.43
N THR A 29 11.19 -2.82 -15.50
CA THR A 29 10.81 -1.43 -15.24
C THR A 29 12.03 -0.63 -14.79
N THR A 30 12.28 0.48 -15.48
CA THR A 30 13.30 1.46 -15.12
C THR A 30 12.71 2.46 -14.12
N TYR A 31 13.57 3.06 -13.29
CA TYR A 31 13.16 4.07 -12.34
C TYR A 31 14.19 5.19 -12.31
N ARG A 32 13.73 6.42 -12.04
CA ARG A 32 14.59 7.59 -11.85
C ARG A 32 14.45 8.12 -10.43
N ARG A 33 15.55 8.59 -9.84
CA ARG A 33 15.48 9.30 -8.56
C ARG A 33 14.73 10.59 -8.75
N LEU A 34 13.82 10.91 -7.84
CA LEU A 34 13.13 12.19 -7.84
C LEU A 34 13.88 13.18 -6.95
N SER A 35 13.82 14.46 -7.33
CA SER A 35 14.36 15.53 -6.50
C SER A 35 13.56 15.65 -5.20
N ARG A 36 14.13 16.36 -4.22
CA ARG A 36 13.39 16.67 -2.98
C ARG A 36 12.16 17.53 -3.24
N ASP A 37 12.15 18.31 -4.31
CA ASP A 37 11.04 19.21 -4.66
C ASP A 37 9.81 18.45 -5.13
N PHE A 38 9.96 17.22 -5.64
CA PHE A 38 8.81 16.33 -5.89
C PHE A 38 7.89 16.22 -4.67
N TYR A 39 8.45 16.22 -3.45
CA TYR A 39 7.65 16.17 -2.23
C TYR A 39 7.03 17.50 -1.84
N LYS A 40 7.55 18.64 -2.29
CA LYS A 40 6.90 19.94 -2.08
C LYS A 40 5.65 20.00 -2.95
N ASP A 41 5.81 19.71 -4.24
CA ASP A 41 4.71 19.71 -5.21
C ASP A 41 3.66 18.64 -4.86
N ALA A 42 4.11 17.45 -4.44
CA ALA A 42 3.22 16.41 -3.96
C ALA A 42 2.68 16.66 -2.53
N SER A 43 3.33 17.52 -1.73
CA SER A 43 2.72 18.01 -0.49
C SER A 43 1.61 19.02 -0.77
N ASP A 44 1.70 19.74 -1.88
CA ASP A 44 0.68 20.69 -2.35
C ASP A 44 -0.49 19.96 -3.03
N SER A 45 -0.28 18.79 -3.63
CA SER A 45 -1.35 17.93 -4.16
C SER A 45 -2.17 17.19 -3.09
N ASN A 46 -2.02 17.54 -1.81
CA ASN A 46 -2.72 16.95 -0.65
C ASN A 46 -2.52 15.44 -0.42
N ILE A 47 -1.82 14.71 -1.30
CA ILE A 47 -1.62 13.24 -1.18
C ILE A 47 -0.88 12.83 0.10
N PHE A 48 -0.15 13.77 0.72
CA PHE A 48 0.55 13.58 2.00
C PHE A 48 -0.04 14.33 3.20
N ARG A 49 -1.01 15.25 3.00
CA ARG A 49 -1.58 16.12 4.05
C ARG A 49 -2.70 15.44 4.85
N ASN A 50 -2.53 14.15 5.10
CA ASN A 50 -3.56 13.33 5.68
C ASN A 50 -3.90 13.73 7.12
N HIS A 51 -5.19 13.87 7.40
CA HIS A 51 -5.68 14.20 8.71
C HIS A 51 -6.08 12.94 9.47
N PHE A 52 -5.85 12.97 10.78
CA PHE A 52 -6.25 11.89 11.67
C PHE A 52 -7.33 12.42 12.60
N TYR A 53 -8.37 11.61 12.78
CA TYR A 53 -9.49 11.94 13.64
C TYR A 53 -9.75 10.80 14.61
N ARG A 54 -10.02 11.15 15.86
CA ARG A 54 -10.47 10.22 16.89
C ARG A 54 -11.99 10.27 16.99
N LEU A 55 -12.65 9.11 16.98
CA LEU A 55 -14.10 9.03 17.20
C LEU A 55 -14.47 9.42 18.63
N ASN A 56 -15.37 10.37 18.81
CA ASN A 56 -15.87 10.81 20.12
C ASN A 56 -16.90 9.84 20.71
N LYS A 57 -17.52 9.01 19.87
CA LYS A 57 -18.50 7.97 20.25
C LYS A 57 -18.44 6.77 19.31
N LYS A 58 -19.05 5.66 19.74
CA LYS A 58 -19.25 4.48 18.90
C LYS A 58 -19.95 4.90 17.60
N THR A 59 -19.39 4.50 16.46
CA THR A 59 -19.85 4.94 15.14
C THR A 59 -19.95 3.74 14.21
N THR A 60 -21.08 3.58 13.53
CA THR A 60 -21.27 2.52 12.55
C THR A 60 -20.88 3.04 11.16
N VAL A 61 -20.01 2.28 10.48
CA VAL A 61 -19.60 2.53 9.09
C VAL A 61 -20.01 1.35 8.22
N LYS A 62 -20.11 1.55 6.91
CA LYS A 62 -20.20 0.44 5.95
C LYS A 62 -18.79 0.04 5.52
N ILE A 63 -18.58 -1.24 5.33
CA ILE A 63 -17.34 -1.82 4.85
C ILE A 63 -17.65 -2.69 3.64
N TYR A 64 -16.82 -2.55 2.62
CA TYR A 64 -17.03 -3.14 1.31
C TYR A 64 -16.02 -4.27 1.09
N TYR A 65 -16.55 -5.44 0.76
CA TYR A 65 -15.80 -6.61 0.34
C TYR A 65 -16.28 -7.05 -1.04
N SER A 66 -15.57 -8.01 -1.63
CA SER A 66 -16.03 -8.75 -2.79
C SER A 66 -16.38 -10.18 -2.39
N ALA A 67 -17.46 -10.73 -2.96
CA ALA A 67 -17.78 -12.14 -2.80
C ALA A 67 -16.75 -13.01 -3.52
N LYS A 68 -16.30 -14.11 -2.92
CA LYS A 68 -15.36 -15.01 -3.61
C LYS A 68 -15.96 -15.76 -4.79
N SER A 69 -17.28 -15.92 -4.81
CA SER A 69 -18.02 -16.70 -5.81
C SER A 69 -18.12 -16.01 -7.16
N ASP A 70 -18.34 -14.70 -7.16
CA ASP A 70 -18.74 -13.93 -8.34
C ASP A 70 -18.20 -12.50 -8.31
N SER A 71 -17.35 -12.16 -7.34
CA SER A 71 -16.77 -10.84 -7.15
C SER A 71 -17.75 -9.69 -6.95
N ARG A 72 -19.05 -9.97 -6.75
CA ARG A 72 -20.04 -8.92 -6.47
C ARG A 72 -19.71 -8.20 -5.17
N THR A 73 -20.05 -6.92 -5.11
CA THR A 73 -19.82 -6.11 -3.91
C THR A 73 -20.71 -6.59 -2.76
N ILE A 74 -20.08 -6.90 -1.63
CA ILE A 74 -20.74 -7.21 -0.36
C ILE A 74 -20.52 -6.05 0.61
N VAL A 75 -21.61 -5.44 1.03
CA VAL A 75 -21.61 -4.34 2.02
C VAL A 75 -21.98 -4.88 3.39
N LYS A 76 -21.14 -4.63 4.40
CA LYS A 76 -21.41 -4.97 5.80
C LYS A 76 -21.40 -3.71 6.66
N LYS A 77 -22.09 -3.73 7.81
CA LYS A 77 -22.04 -2.67 8.82
C LYS A 77 -20.99 -3.05 9.87
N LEU A 78 -20.06 -2.14 10.15
CA LEU A 78 -19.02 -2.29 11.16
C LEU A 78 -19.17 -1.20 12.22
N ALA A 79 -19.33 -1.59 13.49
CA ALA A 79 -19.32 -0.66 14.61
C ALA A 79 -17.89 -0.39 15.09
N LEU A 80 -17.42 0.84 14.87
CA LEU A 80 -16.15 1.36 15.37
C LEU A 80 -16.32 1.85 16.81
N PRO A 81 -15.48 1.40 17.76
CA PRO A 81 -15.49 1.90 19.14
C PRO A 81 -15.21 3.41 19.25
N LYS A 82 -15.68 4.02 20.35
CA LYS A 82 -15.17 5.33 20.78
C LYS A 82 -13.64 5.27 20.91
N GLY A 83 -12.96 6.32 20.48
CA GLY A 83 -11.50 6.41 20.56
C GLY A 83 -10.75 5.80 19.38
N THR A 84 -11.43 5.11 18.45
CA THR A 84 -10.79 4.66 17.20
C THR A 84 -10.25 5.87 16.44
N VAL A 85 -8.98 5.79 16.05
CA VAL A 85 -8.36 6.78 15.17
C VAL A 85 -8.60 6.33 13.73
N ILE A 86 -9.10 7.25 12.92
CA ILE A 86 -9.33 7.08 11.48
C ILE A 86 -8.50 8.09 10.71
N PHE A 87 -8.22 7.75 9.47
CA PHE A 87 -7.55 8.60 8.51
C PHE A 87 -8.57 9.27 7.57
N SER A 88 -8.27 10.48 7.12
CA SER A 88 -9.02 11.19 6.09
C SER A 88 -8.08 11.87 5.08
N LEU A 89 -8.41 11.69 3.79
CA LEU A 89 -7.71 12.30 2.65
C LEU A 89 -8.11 13.77 2.43
N TYR A 90 -9.26 14.20 2.95
CA TYR A 90 -9.82 15.51 2.64
C TYR A 90 -10.59 16.09 3.83
N GLN A 91 -10.21 17.30 4.24
CA GLN A 91 -11.11 18.20 4.93
C GLN A 91 -11.61 19.15 3.84
N ASP A 92 -12.79 18.88 3.30
CA ASP A 92 -13.46 19.85 2.45
C ASP A 92 -13.70 21.08 3.35
N TRP A 93 -13.01 22.19 3.09
CA TRP A 93 -12.82 23.28 4.07
C TRP A 93 -14.15 23.94 4.47
N ASN A 94 -15.18 23.76 3.65
CA ASN A 94 -16.55 24.21 3.87
C ASN A 94 -17.52 23.09 4.30
N SER A 95 -17.07 21.84 4.43
CA SER A 95 -17.94 20.73 4.82
C SER A 95 -17.83 20.44 6.32
N LYS A 96 -18.98 20.32 6.98
CA LYS A 96 -19.11 19.81 8.36
C LYS A 96 -18.79 18.32 8.48
N HIS A 97 -18.14 17.71 7.47
CA HIS A 97 -17.99 16.27 7.34
C HIS A 97 -16.54 15.86 7.07
N VAL A 98 -16.13 14.74 7.65
CA VAL A 98 -14.84 14.11 7.34
C VAL A 98 -15.08 12.94 6.40
N VAL A 99 -14.34 12.90 5.29
CA VAL A 99 -14.44 11.83 4.29
C VAL A 99 -13.44 10.71 4.63
N GLY A 100 -13.94 9.47 4.68
CA GLY A 100 -13.16 8.27 4.98
C GLY A 100 -12.34 7.72 3.80
N ALA A 101 -11.23 7.08 4.17
CA ALA A 101 -10.26 6.24 3.46
C ALA A 101 -10.48 5.80 1.99
N GLY A 102 -9.68 6.36 1.07
CA GLY A 102 -9.45 5.85 -0.29
C GLY A 102 -8.24 4.92 -0.44
N ASP A 103 -7.84 4.60 -1.68
CA ASP A 103 -6.70 3.73 -2.00
C ASP A 103 -5.33 4.26 -1.52
N PHE A 104 -5.25 5.57 -1.23
CA PHE A 104 -4.05 6.25 -0.71
C PHE A 104 -4.09 6.52 0.80
N SER A 105 -4.96 5.81 1.55
CA SER A 105 -5.15 6.04 2.98
C SER A 105 -4.63 4.95 3.91
N ALA A 106 -4.24 5.35 5.12
CA ALA A 106 -3.93 4.40 6.19
C ALA A 106 -5.19 3.65 6.63
N ASP A 107 -5.27 2.40 6.20
CA ASP A 107 -6.42 1.52 6.38
C ASP A 107 -6.72 1.23 7.88
N LEU A 108 -7.94 0.79 8.19
CA LEU A 108 -8.27 0.25 9.52
C LEU A 108 -7.73 -1.17 9.68
N SER A 109 -7.39 -1.53 10.92
CA SER A 109 -6.93 -2.88 11.23
C SER A 109 -7.96 -3.98 10.97
N TYR A 110 -7.47 -5.13 10.55
CA TYR A 110 -8.17 -6.41 10.60
C TYR A 110 -8.66 -6.74 12.02
N HIS A 111 -8.00 -6.23 13.08
CA HIS A 111 -8.53 -6.34 14.43
C HIS A 111 -9.97 -5.77 14.50
N LEU A 112 -10.28 -4.65 13.85
CA LEU A 112 -11.66 -4.18 13.76
C LEU A 112 -12.47 -4.96 12.71
N LYS A 113 -11.90 -5.18 11.52
CA LYS A 113 -12.62 -5.75 10.36
C LYS A 113 -12.98 -7.23 10.50
N ARG A 114 -12.31 -7.99 11.37
CA ARG A 114 -12.63 -9.41 11.62
C ARG A 114 -14.08 -9.65 12.06
N LYS A 115 -14.75 -8.61 12.58
CA LYS A 115 -16.17 -8.67 12.97
C LYS A 115 -17.12 -8.81 11.78
N THR A 116 -16.66 -8.46 10.59
CA THR A 116 -17.46 -8.47 9.34
C THR A 116 -16.83 -9.32 8.25
N ALA A 117 -15.54 -9.63 8.33
CA ALA A 117 -14.84 -10.51 7.41
C ALA A 117 -15.29 -11.98 7.63
N THR A 118 -15.80 -12.60 6.57
CA THR A 118 -16.21 -14.02 6.57
C THR A 118 -15.33 -14.82 5.60
N LYS A 119 -15.43 -16.15 5.62
CA LYS A 119 -14.71 -17.02 4.67
C LYS A 119 -15.15 -16.80 3.21
N ALA A 120 -16.38 -16.30 3.00
CA ALA A 120 -16.99 -16.09 1.69
C ALA A 120 -16.58 -14.77 1.01
N VAL A 121 -15.80 -13.92 1.68
CA VAL A 121 -15.41 -12.61 1.13
C VAL A 121 -13.89 -12.48 0.96
N TYR A 122 -13.48 -11.67 -0.01
CA TYR A 122 -12.10 -11.25 -0.22
C TYR A 122 -11.98 -9.72 -0.28
N GLY A 123 -10.73 -9.24 -0.34
CA GLY A 123 -10.40 -7.81 -0.41
C GLY A 123 -10.00 -7.23 0.94
N THR A 124 -9.57 -5.97 0.96
CA THR A 124 -9.05 -5.33 2.18
C THR A 124 -10.14 -4.90 3.16
N GLY A 125 -11.43 -5.03 2.81
CA GLY A 125 -12.52 -4.44 3.58
C GLY A 125 -12.43 -2.92 3.52
N ARG A 126 -12.54 -2.36 2.32
CA ARG A 126 -12.40 -0.91 2.09
C ARG A 126 -13.55 -0.19 2.75
N ILE A 127 -13.25 0.96 3.33
CA ILE A 127 -14.26 1.92 3.82
C ILE A 127 -14.44 2.90 2.66
N LYS A 128 -15.35 2.63 1.70
CA LYS A 128 -15.56 3.57 0.59
C LYS A 128 -16.03 4.93 1.12
N PHE A 129 -15.72 5.99 0.37
CA PHE A 129 -15.84 7.42 0.69
C PHE A 129 -17.24 7.94 1.12
N ASP A 130 -18.23 7.07 1.32
CA ASP A 130 -19.62 7.46 1.55
C ASP A 130 -19.92 7.93 3.00
N PHE A 131 -18.94 7.88 3.90
CA PHE A 131 -19.15 8.27 5.30
C PHE A 131 -18.87 9.74 5.50
N LYS A 132 -19.90 10.57 5.31
CA LYS A 132 -19.93 11.93 5.83
C LYS A 132 -20.13 11.86 7.35
N LEU A 133 -19.05 11.78 8.12
CA LEU A 133 -19.14 11.84 9.58
C LEU A 133 -19.14 13.30 10.03
N PRO A 134 -20.17 13.76 10.78
CA PRO A 134 -20.20 15.14 11.24
C PRO A 134 -19.01 15.39 12.17
N THR A 135 -18.34 16.52 11.99
CA THR A 135 -17.13 16.91 12.76
C THR A 135 -17.39 16.92 14.26
N SER A 136 -18.63 17.18 14.72
CA SER A 136 -19.01 17.08 16.15
C SER A 136 -18.81 15.68 16.76
N ARG A 137 -18.78 14.63 15.93
CA ARG A 137 -18.52 13.24 16.37
C ARG A 137 -17.05 12.88 16.35
N LEU A 138 -16.19 13.81 15.97
CA LEU A 138 -14.77 13.59 15.72
C LEU A 138 -13.94 14.63 16.48
N THR A 139 -12.75 14.22 16.91
CA THR A 139 -11.72 15.15 17.36
C THR A 139 -10.56 15.04 16.41
N ARG A 140 -10.14 16.13 15.76
CA ARG A 140 -8.88 16.13 15.01
C ARG A 140 -7.74 15.86 15.99
N VAL A 141 -6.89 14.89 15.68
CA VAL A 141 -5.73 14.55 16.49
C VAL A 141 -4.45 14.87 15.73
N LYS A 142 -3.37 15.10 16.48
CA LYS A 142 -2.03 15.15 15.88
C LYS A 142 -1.76 13.85 15.13
N ARG A 143 -1.02 13.95 14.03
CA ARG A 143 -0.55 12.79 13.27
C ARG A 143 0.08 11.78 14.25
N PRO A 144 -0.40 10.52 14.29
CA PRO A 144 0.19 9.53 15.18
C PRO A 144 1.67 9.30 14.84
N ALA A 145 2.51 9.17 15.85
CA ALA A 145 3.96 8.99 15.65
C ALA A 145 4.34 7.70 14.89
N TYR A 146 3.43 6.72 14.82
CA TYR A 146 3.63 5.52 14.00
C TYR A 146 3.29 5.70 12.52
N ALA A 147 2.57 6.76 12.15
CA ALA A 147 2.21 6.99 10.75
C ALA A 147 3.47 7.34 9.95
N LEU A 148 3.64 6.69 8.80
CA LEU A 148 4.77 6.96 7.90
C LEU A 148 4.78 8.42 7.48
N PRO A 149 5.94 9.06 7.28
CA PRO A 149 5.96 10.42 6.75
C PRO A 149 5.31 10.52 5.37
N LEU A 150 5.43 9.47 4.56
CA LEU A 150 4.91 9.38 3.19
C LEU A 150 4.23 8.03 2.94
N GLY A 151 3.18 8.02 2.12
CA GLY A 151 2.47 6.82 1.69
C GLY A 151 1.24 6.46 2.52
N ASN A 152 0.52 5.43 2.07
CA ASN A 152 -0.76 4.98 2.62
C ASN A 152 -0.64 4.02 3.83
N GLY A 153 0.54 3.94 4.44
CA GLY A 153 0.81 2.99 5.53
C GLY A 153 1.06 1.56 5.08
N THR A 154 1.04 1.24 3.78
CA THR A 154 1.40 -0.08 3.24
C THR A 154 2.82 -0.07 2.69
N LEU A 155 3.71 -0.86 3.30
CA LEU A 155 5.09 -1.06 2.89
C LEU A 155 5.22 -2.43 2.22
N LEU A 156 5.72 -2.45 0.99
CA LEU A 156 5.92 -3.64 0.17
C LEU A 156 7.39 -4.07 0.19
N THR A 157 7.67 -5.36 0.43
CA THR A 157 9.04 -5.88 0.47
C THR A 157 9.72 -5.82 -0.89
N GLY A 158 11.05 -5.65 -0.89
CA GLY A 158 11.92 -5.80 -2.06
C GLY A 158 12.52 -4.48 -2.56
N GLY A 159 12.00 -3.34 -2.10
CA GLY A 159 12.50 -2.01 -2.47
C GLY A 159 12.61 -1.83 -3.98
N LEU A 160 13.71 -1.24 -4.45
CA LEU A 160 13.97 -1.00 -5.87
C LEU A 160 13.95 -2.27 -6.72
N LYS A 161 14.39 -3.43 -6.19
CA LYS A 161 14.34 -4.70 -6.92
C LYS A 161 12.91 -5.13 -7.24
N ALA A 162 11.96 -4.85 -6.34
CA ALA A 162 10.56 -5.16 -6.58
C ALA A 162 9.92 -4.19 -7.57
N ILE A 163 10.34 -2.93 -7.59
CA ILE A 163 9.91 -1.94 -8.59
C ILE A 163 10.38 -2.36 -9.99
N SER A 164 11.65 -2.75 -10.15
CA SER A 164 12.15 -3.22 -11.45
C SER A 164 11.56 -4.55 -11.94
N ALA A 165 10.84 -5.27 -11.08
CA ALA A 165 10.18 -6.53 -11.41
C ALA A 165 8.69 -6.34 -11.77
N LEU A 166 8.19 -5.11 -11.88
CA LEU A 166 6.84 -4.84 -12.34
C LEU A 166 6.62 -5.39 -13.77
N PRO A 167 5.42 -5.95 -14.07
CA PRO A 167 4.28 -6.13 -13.18
C PRO A 167 4.36 -7.38 -12.29
N THR A 168 5.30 -8.28 -12.55
CA THR A 168 5.40 -9.64 -11.97
C THR A 168 5.88 -9.72 -10.52
N ARG A 169 6.13 -8.59 -9.88
CA ARG A 169 6.62 -8.51 -8.49
C ARG A 169 5.77 -9.34 -7.52
N LYS A 170 6.45 -10.04 -6.60
CA LYS A 170 5.83 -10.81 -5.52
C LYS A 170 6.24 -10.24 -4.17
N SER A 171 5.68 -9.09 -3.81
CA SER A 171 6.00 -8.40 -2.55
C SER A 171 5.07 -8.82 -1.42
N ASN A 172 5.62 -9.14 -0.25
CA ASN A 172 4.84 -9.16 0.99
C ASN A 172 4.50 -7.73 1.41
N ALA A 173 3.43 -7.56 2.17
CA ALA A 173 3.00 -6.25 2.68
C ALA A 173 3.09 -6.18 4.20
N LEU A 174 3.70 -5.11 4.71
CA LEU A 174 3.57 -4.66 6.08
C LEU A 174 2.67 -3.43 6.09
N LYS A 175 1.53 -3.51 6.78
CA LYS A 175 0.62 -2.38 6.98
C LYS A 175 0.78 -1.78 8.36
N ILE A 176 0.79 -0.45 8.42
CA ILE A 176 0.64 0.35 9.62
C ILE A 176 -0.73 1.01 9.54
N THR A 177 -1.64 0.57 10.40
CA THR A 177 -3.05 0.96 10.33
C THR A 177 -3.28 2.28 11.07
N SER A 178 -4.32 3.02 10.68
CA SER A 178 -4.66 4.30 11.31
C SER A 178 -5.07 4.17 12.78
N ASP A 179 -5.55 3.00 13.20
CA ASP A 179 -5.91 2.67 14.58
C ASP A 179 -4.77 2.00 15.38
N GLY A 180 -3.54 2.03 14.86
CA GLY A 180 -2.33 1.68 15.62
C GLY A 180 -2.01 0.18 15.67
N TRP A 181 -2.22 -0.54 14.58
CA TRP A 181 -1.78 -1.93 14.42
C TRP A 181 -0.70 -2.07 13.36
N LEU A 182 0.15 -3.07 13.57
CA LEU A 182 1.02 -3.62 12.54
C LEU A 182 0.41 -4.91 12.02
N GLU A 183 0.36 -5.06 10.71
CA GLU A 183 -0.19 -6.25 10.06
C GLU A 183 0.72 -6.72 8.94
N TYR A 184 1.04 -8.00 8.92
CA TYR A 184 1.87 -8.62 7.91
C TYR A 184 1.04 -9.53 7.02
N TYR A 185 1.16 -9.35 5.71
CA TYR A 185 0.51 -10.13 4.67
C TYR A 185 1.58 -10.72 3.77
N GLN A 186 1.56 -12.04 3.64
CA GLN A 186 2.39 -12.77 2.71
C GLN A 186 1.75 -12.75 1.32
N TYR A 187 2.55 -12.48 0.29
CA TYR A 187 2.10 -12.60 -1.09
C TYR A 187 1.69 -14.04 -1.39
N HIS A 188 0.53 -14.20 -2.01
CA HIS A 188 0.06 -15.51 -2.49
C HIS A 188 -0.61 -15.44 -3.87
N GLY A 189 -1.11 -14.27 -4.30
CA GLY A 189 -1.77 -14.13 -5.61
C GLY A 189 -3.06 -14.96 -5.71
N TYR A 190 -4.03 -14.66 -4.85
CA TYR A 190 -5.35 -15.29 -4.88
C TYR A 190 -6.11 -14.93 -6.15
N ARG A 191 -6.74 -15.92 -6.80
CA ARG A 191 -7.51 -15.72 -8.02
C ARG A 191 -9.01 -15.73 -7.70
N TYR A 192 -9.73 -14.75 -8.21
CA TYR A 192 -11.19 -14.63 -8.12
C TYR A 192 -11.78 -14.28 -9.49
N PRO A 193 -13.07 -14.51 -9.74
CA PRO A 193 -13.71 -14.05 -10.97
C PRO A 193 -13.47 -12.55 -11.18
N ASP A 194 -13.23 -12.11 -12.41
CA ASP A 194 -13.14 -10.68 -12.68
C ASP A 194 -14.53 -10.03 -12.49
N PRO A 195 -14.67 -8.95 -11.69
CA PRO A 195 -15.94 -8.25 -11.56
C PRO A 195 -16.35 -7.47 -12.82
N ASP A 196 -15.45 -7.27 -13.78
CA ASP A 196 -15.74 -6.59 -15.04
C ASP A 196 -16.63 -7.46 -15.95
N PRO A 197 -17.85 -7.03 -16.30
CA PRO A 197 -18.76 -7.80 -17.16
C PRO A 197 -18.18 -8.09 -18.54
N ASP A 198 -17.29 -7.24 -19.06
CA ASP A 198 -16.63 -7.42 -20.36
C ASP A 198 -15.43 -8.39 -20.27
N SER A 199 -15.13 -8.86 -19.07
CA SER A 199 -14.03 -9.78 -18.77
C SER A 199 -14.53 -11.20 -18.46
N SER A 200 -15.63 -11.63 -19.09
CA SER A 200 -16.18 -12.98 -18.96
C SER A 200 -15.10 -14.06 -19.09
N GLY A 201 -15.01 -14.94 -18.08
CA GLY A 201 -14.02 -16.01 -18.00
C GLY A 201 -12.62 -15.59 -17.52
N LYS A 202 -12.33 -14.29 -17.33
CA LYS A 202 -11.07 -13.82 -16.76
C LYS A 202 -11.07 -13.90 -15.23
N MET A 203 -9.87 -13.98 -14.66
CA MET A 203 -9.65 -14.06 -13.22
C MET A 203 -8.81 -12.89 -12.73
N LEU A 204 -9.33 -12.14 -11.79
CA LEU A 204 -8.62 -11.11 -11.05
C LEU A 204 -7.64 -11.73 -10.05
N THR A 205 -6.38 -11.28 -10.07
CA THR A 205 -5.38 -11.71 -9.08
C THR A 205 -5.26 -10.68 -7.96
N ILE A 206 -5.63 -11.08 -6.75
CA ILE A 206 -5.48 -10.29 -5.53
C ILE A 206 -4.25 -10.77 -4.75
N PRO A 207 -3.23 -9.91 -4.50
CA PRO A 207 -1.96 -10.35 -3.90
C PRO A 207 -2.09 -11.00 -2.51
N TYR A 208 -3.07 -10.58 -1.71
CA TYR A 208 -3.18 -10.91 -0.28
C TYR A 208 -4.58 -11.36 0.13
N ALA A 209 -4.64 -12.20 1.15
CA ALA A 209 -5.90 -12.56 1.79
C ALA A 209 -6.46 -11.38 2.62
N THR A 210 -7.77 -11.42 2.89
CA THR A 210 -8.42 -10.46 3.80
C THR A 210 -7.82 -10.47 5.21
N LYS A 211 -7.42 -11.66 5.68
CA LYS A 211 -6.83 -11.85 7.01
C LYS A 211 -5.30 -11.77 6.93
N PRO A 212 -4.62 -10.96 7.75
CA PRO A 212 -3.17 -10.95 7.82
C PRO A 212 -2.62 -12.26 8.39
N ASN A 213 -1.41 -12.63 7.95
CA ASN A 213 -0.66 -13.76 8.50
C ASN A 213 -0.23 -13.49 9.96
N SER A 214 0.05 -12.23 10.30
CA SER A 214 0.36 -11.81 11.67
C SER A 214 -0.12 -10.39 11.92
N ALA A 215 -0.58 -10.09 13.14
CA ALA A 215 -0.98 -8.75 13.52
C ALA A 215 -0.66 -8.49 15.01
N VAL A 216 -0.12 -7.31 15.31
CA VAL A 216 0.16 -6.87 16.69
C VAL A 216 -0.20 -5.41 16.89
N LYS A 217 -0.62 -5.05 18.10
CA LYS A 217 -0.92 -3.67 18.46
C LYS A 217 0.38 -2.89 18.72
N ILE A 218 0.44 -1.66 18.22
CA ILE A 218 1.48 -0.70 18.56
C ILE A 218 1.12 -0.10 19.92
N ASN A 219 1.98 -0.34 20.91
CA ASN A 219 1.80 0.19 22.25
C ASN A 219 2.53 1.51 22.46
N LYS A 220 3.61 1.76 21.69
CA LYS A 220 4.33 3.04 21.68
C LYS A 220 5.02 3.22 20.33
N ALA A 221 5.12 4.48 19.89
CA ALA A 221 5.92 4.88 18.75
C ALA A 221 6.86 6.03 19.15
N LEU A 222 8.06 6.04 18.61
CA LEU A 222 9.06 7.08 18.83
C LEU A 222 9.74 7.43 17.50
N THR A 223 9.68 8.69 17.13
CA THR A 223 10.39 9.21 15.95
C THR A 223 11.72 9.84 16.39
N LYS A 224 12.83 9.46 15.74
CA LYS A 224 14.16 10.04 15.94
C LYS A 224 14.87 10.17 14.60
N GLY A 225 14.96 11.40 14.09
CA GLY A 225 15.45 11.66 12.73
C GLY A 225 14.63 10.88 11.70
N ALA A 226 15.31 10.19 10.79
CA ALA A 226 14.70 9.34 9.76
C ALA A 226 14.12 8.00 10.28
N ASN A 227 14.26 7.70 11.58
CA ASN A 227 13.78 6.45 12.17
C ASN A 227 12.45 6.63 12.90
N VAL A 228 11.54 5.68 12.69
CA VAL A 228 10.37 5.45 13.53
C VAL A 228 10.54 4.10 14.22
N TYR A 229 10.52 4.10 15.55
CA TYR A 229 10.56 2.91 16.38
C TYR A 229 9.16 2.55 16.86
N LEU A 230 8.71 1.35 16.52
CA LEU A 230 7.38 0.86 16.86
C LEU A 230 7.50 -0.27 17.87
N TYR A 231 6.86 -0.10 19.03
CA TYR A 231 6.97 -1.02 20.16
C TYR A 231 5.67 -1.82 20.33
N SER A 232 5.82 -3.12 20.54
CA SER A 232 4.71 -4.05 20.77
C SER A 232 5.04 -5.04 21.89
N SER A 233 4.00 -5.61 22.50
CA SER A 233 4.15 -6.66 23.51
C SER A 233 4.45 -8.02 22.88
N LYS A 234 3.96 -8.25 21.66
CA LYS A 234 4.13 -9.49 20.89
C LYS A 234 5.01 -9.25 19.66
N LYS A 235 5.72 -10.29 19.24
CA LYS A 235 6.49 -10.30 17.99
C LYS A 235 5.50 -10.40 16.83
N LEU A 236 5.62 -9.53 15.84
CA LEU A 236 4.99 -9.63 14.54
C LEU A 236 5.79 -10.60 13.68
N ALA A 237 5.19 -11.72 13.30
CA ALA A 237 5.84 -12.66 12.39
C ALA A 237 5.91 -12.05 10.97
N GLY A 238 6.97 -12.40 10.22
CA GLY A 238 7.21 -11.91 8.86
C GLY A 238 8.15 -10.72 8.75
N VAL A 239 8.42 -10.01 9.85
CA VAL A 239 9.40 -8.91 9.89
C VAL A 239 10.39 -9.09 11.04
N THR A 240 11.61 -8.60 10.83
CA THR A 240 12.65 -8.64 11.85
C THR A 240 12.40 -7.56 12.90
N GLN A 241 12.42 -7.93 14.18
CA GLN A 241 12.28 -7.02 15.31
C GLN A 241 13.34 -7.32 16.36
N LYS A 242 13.84 -6.28 17.03
CA LYS A 242 14.71 -6.44 18.19
C LYS A 242 13.84 -6.69 19.43
N LYS A 243 14.13 -7.76 20.19
CA LYS A 243 13.61 -7.91 21.55
C LYS A 243 14.41 -6.96 22.45
N VAL A 244 13.75 -5.92 22.95
CA VAL A 244 14.39 -4.84 23.73
C VAL A 244 14.04 -4.89 25.22
N ARG A 245 13.05 -5.71 25.61
CA ARG A 245 12.75 -6.06 26.99
C ARG A 245 12.43 -7.56 27.09
N THR A 246 12.46 -8.11 28.29
CA THR A 246 12.08 -9.51 28.56
C THR A 246 10.55 -9.69 28.53
N SER A 247 9.80 -8.72 29.05
CA SER A 247 8.33 -8.72 29.15
C SER A 247 7.73 -7.32 28.95
N GLY A 248 6.39 -7.23 29.04
CA GLY A 248 5.65 -5.96 29.05
C GLY A 248 5.25 -5.40 27.68
N ALA A 249 4.61 -4.23 27.68
CA ALA A 249 4.01 -3.59 26.51
C ALA A 249 5.03 -3.21 25.41
N TYR A 250 6.32 -3.07 25.75
CA TYR A 250 7.37 -2.59 24.84
C TYR A 250 8.45 -3.65 24.60
N LYS A 251 8.08 -4.93 24.66
CA LYS A 251 8.98 -6.08 24.55
C LYS A 251 9.74 -6.14 23.22
N TYR A 252 9.05 -5.89 22.11
CA TYR A 252 9.61 -5.95 20.77
C TYR A 252 9.61 -4.57 20.12
N ARG A 253 10.68 -4.24 19.42
CA ARG A 253 10.85 -2.99 18.67
C ARG A 253 11.09 -3.30 17.19
N LEU A 254 10.20 -2.80 16.34
CA LEU A 254 10.43 -2.68 14.90
C LEU A 254 11.03 -1.31 14.61
N THR A 255 12.06 -1.27 13.76
CA THR A 255 12.61 -0.01 13.23
C THR A 255 12.14 0.15 11.79
N VAL A 256 11.54 1.29 11.48
CA VAL A 256 11.23 1.75 10.12
C VAL A 256 12.10 2.97 9.84
N HIS A 257 13.03 2.85 8.91
CA HIS A 257 13.92 3.92 8.49
C HIS A 257 13.45 4.47 7.14
N ASN A 258 13.20 5.76 7.04
CA ASN A 258 12.94 6.43 5.77
C ASN A 258 14.27 6.72 5.08
N ASN A 259 14.49 6.16 3.89
CA ASN A 259 15.75 6.35 3.16
C ASN A 259 15.79 7.72 2.44
N HIS A 260 14.68 8.46 2.40
CA HIS A 260 14.56 9.77 1.73
C HIS A 260 14.97 9.76 0.24
N THR A 261 14.81 8.61 -0.43
CA THR A 261 15.16 8.39 -1.84
C THR A 261 13.91 8.04 -2.65
N PRO A 262 13.02 9.00 -2.96
CA PRO A 262 11.91 8.75 -3.86
C PRO A 262 12.42 8.31 -5.23
N VAL A 263 11.63 7.44 -5.87
CA VAL A 263 11.83 7.06 -7.26
C VAL A 263 10.52 7.17 -8.02
N GLY A 264 10.59 7.67 -9.25
CA GLY A 264 9.50 7.66 -10.22
C GLY A 264 9.73 6.55 -11.24
N TYR A 265 8.66 5.90 -11.68
CA TYR A 265 8.69 4.79 -12.63
C TYR A 265 7.33 4.64 -13.32
N GLU A 266 7.32 3.91 -14.43
CA GLU A 266 6.10 3.47 -15.10
C GLU A 266 5.51 2.25 -14.37
N ASP A 267 4.30 2.37 -13.84
CA ASP A 267 3.58 1.29 -13.18
C ASP A 267 2.86 0.41 -14.20
N THR A 268 3.65 -0.50 -14.77
CA THR A 268 3.16 -1.53 -15.69
C THR A 268 2.23 -2.55 -15.03
N ALA A 269 2.04 -2.52 -13.71
CA ALA A 269 1.07 -3.39 -13.03
C ALA A 269 -0.37 -2.90 -13.12
N TYR A 270 -0.59 -1.63 -13.44
CA TYR A 270 -1.91 -1.01 -13.51
C TYR A 270 -2.15 -0.23 -14.81
N GLY A 271 -1.52 -0.65 -15.92
CA GLY A 271 -1.83 -0.09 -17.25
C GLY A 271 -0.90 1.03 -17.71
N ASN A 272 0.36 1.05 -17.25
CA ASN A 272 1.42 1.98 -17.69
C ASN A 272 1.23 3.44 -17.24
N ASP A 273 0.72 3.65 -16.03
CA ASP A 273 0.64 4.98 -15.42
C ASP A 273 1.97 5.39 -14.79
N TYR A 274 2.25 6.69 -14.69
CA TYR A 274 3.34 7.17 -13.85
C TYR A 274 3.04 6.91 -12.36
N ALA A 275 4.02 6.37 -11.65
CA ALA A 275 3.97 6.20 -10.20
C ALA A 275 5.26 6.67 -9.55
N ALA A 276 5.14 7.12 -8.31
CA ALA A 276 6.27 7.42 -7.45
C ALA A 276 6.20 6.58 -6.18
N SER A 277 7.36 6.11 -5.72
CA SER A 277 7.51 5.37 -4.46
C SER A 277 8.59 5.96 -3.57
N SER A 278 8.35 5.94 -2.27
CA SER A 278 9.39 6.21 -1.26
C SER A 278 9.99 4.89 -0.78
N ILE A 279 11.31 4.87 -0.59
CA ILE A 279 12.06 3.69 -0.18
C ILE A 279 12.32 3.73 1.34
N TYR A 280 12.19 2.56 1.97
CA TYR A 280 12.35 2.38 3.40
C TYR A 280 13.22 1.17 3.70
N THR A 281 13.82 1.18 4.90
CA THR A 281 14.44 0.00 5.50
C THR A 281 13.65 -0.39 6.74
N VAL A 282 13.05 -1.59 6.75
CA VAL A 282 12.19 -2.06 7.84
C VAL A 282 12.79 -3.32 8.44
N GLY A 283 13.16 -3.26 9.72
CA GLY A 283 13.85 -4.38 10.37
C GLY A 283 15.14 -4.80 9.65
N GLY A 284 15.82 -3.88 8.97
CA GLY A 284 17.03 -4.15 8.18
C GLY A 284 16.78 -4.69 6.76
N LYS A 285 15.52 -4.80 6.30
CA LYS A 285 15.18 -5.26 4.94
C LYS A 285 14.64 -4.11 4.08
N PRO A 286 14.83 -4.14 2.75
CA PRO A 286 14.35 -3.10 1.85
C PRO A 286 12.84 -3.20 1.62
N PHE A 287 12.16 -2.07 1.71
CA PHE A 287 10.74 -1.90 1.41
C PHE A 287 10.53 -0.66 0.55
N TYR A 288 9.37 -0.57 -0.08
CA TYR A 288 8.89 0.65 -0.71
C TYR A 288 7.40 0.86 -0.40
N THR A 289 6.92 2.09 -0.55
CA THR A 289 5.49 2.40 -0.50
C THR A 289 5.19 3.32 -1.68
N VAL A 290 4.07 3.09 -2.36
CA VAL A 290 3.60 3.96 -3.42
C VAL A 290 3.10 5.25 -2.77
N VAL A 291 3.60 6.37 -3.26
CA VAL A 291 3.35 7.70 -2.70
C VAL A 291 2.60 8.62 -3.68
N ALA A 292 2.64 8.31 -4.98
CA ALA A 292 1.80 8.94 -6.00
C ALA A 292 1.54 7.93 -7.14
N GLN A 293 0.38 8.03 -7.78
CA GLN A 293 0.01 7.24 -8.97
C GLN A 293 -1.04 8.04 -9.76
N GLY A 294 -0.84 8.16 -11.07
CA GLY A 294 -1.72 8.91 -11.98
C GLY A 294 -0.94 9.46 -13.18
N GLY A 295 -1.59 9.47 -14.35
CA GLY A 295 -1.04 9.95 -15.62
C GLY A 295 -0.79 11.46 -15.67
N ASP A 296 0.09 11.85 -16.60
CA ASP A 296 0.58 13.21 -16.87
C ASP A 296 -0.50 14.31 -16.87
#